data_AF-A0AAD2H0Q0-F1
#
_entry.id   AF-A0AAD2H0Q0-F1
#
_cell.length_a   1.000
_cell.length_b   1.000
_cell.length_c   1.000
_cell.angle_alpha   90.00
_cell.angle_beta   90.00
_cell.angle_gamma   90.00
#
_symmetry.space_group_name_H-M   'P 1'
#
loop_
_entity.id
_entity.type
_entity.pdbx_description
1 polymer ?
#
loop_
_entity_poly.entity_id
_entity_poly.type
_entity_poly.pdbx_seq_one_letter_code
_entity_poly.pdbx_strand_id
1 'polypeptide(L)'
;RLLTVMPLARLPEDVERYIFEIGAFSNPRSISTYMLVARRVKIWLEPLLYRTLVTGSEAIPAIPAVPLQRILDLPDAPRFTAHTHNLLCHTLTQEQILKIIALCPNV
;
A
#
# COMPACT_ATOMS: atom_id res chain seq x y z
N ARG A 1 -30.33 35.34 -15.91
CA ARG A 1 -29.70 34.64 -14.77
C ARG A 1 -28.76 33.58 -15.33
N LEU A 2 -27.47 33.89 -15.43
CA LEU A 2 -26.42 32.98 -15.90
C LEU A 2 -26.00 32.11 -14.73
N LEU A 3 -26.29 30.81 -14.79
CA LEU A 3 -25.70 29.83 -13.88
C LEU A 3 -24.26 29.61 -14.33
N THR A 4 -23.32 30.31 -13.70
CA THR A 4 -21.90 29.97 -13.75
C THR A 4 -21.74 28.59 -13.12
N VAL A 5 -21.67 27.57 -13.99
CA VAL A 5 -21.11 26.26 -13.64
C VAL A 5 -19.68 26.55 -13.18
N MET A 6 -19.44 26.62 -11.86
CA MET A 6 -18.08 26.60 -11.37
C MET A 6 -17.48 25.28 -11.85
N PRO A 7 -16.46 25.28 -12.74
CA PRO A 7 -15.75 24.05 -13.01
C PRO A 7 -15.23 23.59 -11.65
N LEU A 8 -15.57 22.36 -11.23
CA LEU A 8 -15.03 21.77 -10.02
C LEU A 8 -13.54 22.07 -10.01
N ALA A 9 -13.10 22.93 -9.10
CA ALA A 9 -11.73 23.40 -9.06
C ALA A 9 -10.86 22.16 -8.87
N ARG A 10 -10.24 21.68 -9.94
CA ARG A 10 -9.31 20.57 -9.86
C ARG A 10 -8.06 21.12 -9.21
N LEU A 11 -7.62 20.44 -8.16
CA LEU A 11 -6.29 20.68 -7.63
C LEU A 11 -5.26 20.50 -8.77
N PRO A 12 -4.16 21.26 -8.75
CA PRO A 12 -3.00 20.91 -9.55
C PRO A 12 -2.63 19.44 -9.37
N GLU A 13 -2.19 18.80 -10.45
CA GLU A 13 -1.97 17.34 -10.49
C GLU A 13 -0.94 16.88 -9.44
N ASP A 14 0.12 17.66 -9.26
CA ASP A 14 1.17 17.47 -8.27
C ASP A 14 0.62 17.53 -6.84
N VAL A 15 -0.27 18.47 -6.56
CA VAL A 15 -0.91 18.60 -5.23
C VAL A 15 -1.87 17.45 -4.98
N GLU A 16 -2.68 17.08 -5.96
CA GLU A 16 -3.59 15.93 -5.86
C GLU A 16 -2.80 14.64 -5.60
N ARG A 17 -1.73 14.43 -6.37
CA ARG A 17 -0.83 13.29 -6.21
C ARG A 17 -0.22 13.25 -4.81
N TYR A 18 0.30 14.37 -4.33
CA TYR A 18 0.91 14.47 -3.01
C TYR A 18 -0.05 14.09 -1.88
N ILE A 19 -1.31 14.53 -1.95
CA ILE A 19 -2.35 14.18 -0.98
C ILE A 19 -2.60 12.66 -0.98
N PHE A 20 -2.75 12.05 -2.16
CA PHE A 20 -2.96 10.61 -2.27
C PHE A 20 -1.76 9.79 -1.81
N GLU A 21 -0.53 10.23 -2.11
CA GLU A 21 0.68 9.58 -1.63
C GLU A 21 0.78 9.67 -0.10
N ILE A 22 0.56 10.83 0.52
CA ILE A 22 0.53 10.96 1.99
C ILE A 22 -0.54 10.06 2.61
N GLY A 23 -1.75 10.06 2.05
CA GLY A 23 -2.83 9.20 2.52
C GLY A 23 -2.46 7.72 2.44
N ALA A 24 -1.85 7.32 1.32
CA ALA A 24 -1.36 5.96 1.09
C ALA A 24 -0.26 5.56 2.08
N PHE A 25 0.71 6.44 2.36
CA PHE A 25 1.75 6.19 3.34
C PHE A 25 1.20 6.11 4.77
N SER A 26 0.27 7.01 5.13
CA SER A 26 -0.31 7.06 6.47
C SER A 26 -1.25 5.87 6.74
N ASN A 27 -1.92 5.37 5.70
CA ASN A 27 -2.81 4.22 5.81
C ASN A 27 -2.72 3.33 4.55
N PRO A 28 -1.72 2.42 4.49
CA PRO A 28 -1.52 1.57 3.31
C PRO A 28 -2.71 0.65 2.99
N ARG A 29 -3.57 0.37 3.97
CA ARG A 29 -4.82 -0.39 3.76
C ARG A 29 -5.80 0.33 2.82
N SER A 30 -5.71 1.65 2.73
CA SER A 30 -6.59 2.48 1.89
C SER A 30 -6.09 2.62 0.45
N ILE A 31 -4.88 2.16 0.13
CA ILE A 31 -4.28 2.30 -1.22
C ILE A 31 -5.23 1.73 -2.28
N SER A 32 -5.78 0.54 -2.05
CA SER A 32 -6.71 -0.10 -2.99
C SER A 32 -7.97 0.73 -3.22
N THR A 33 -8.47 1.41 -2.19
CA THR A 33 -9.64 2.31 -2.29
C THR A 33 -9.29 3.59 -3.03
N TYR A 34 -8.12 4.18 -2.77
CA TYR A 34 -7.66 5.38 -3.46
C TYR A 34 -7.45 5.15 -4.96
N MET A 35 -6.96 3.97 -5.36
CA MET A 35 -6.78 3.60 -6.76
C MET A 35 -8.12 3.56 -7.55
N LEU A 36 -9.27 3.48 -6.87
CA LEU A 36 -10.59 3.52 -7.51
C LEU A 36 -11.08 4.95 -7.81
N VAL A 37 -10.45 5.98 -7.23
CA VAL A 37 -10.89 7.37 -7.37
C VAL A 37 -10.72 7.86 -8.82
N ALA A 38 -9.58 7.57 -9.44
CA ALA A 38 -9.31 7.93 -10.83
C ALA A 38 -8.15 7.12 -11.41
N ARG A 39 -8.11 6.99 -12.74
CA ARG A 39 -7.03 6.31 -13.47
C ARG A 39 -5.63 6.87 -13.14
N ARG A 40 -5.50 8.19 -12.96
CA ARG A 40 -4.22 8.83 -12.61
C ARG A 40 -3.75 8.44 -11.20
N VAL A 41 -4.68 8.39 -10.24
CA VAL A 41 -4.41 7.96 -8.86
C VAL A 41 -3.95 6.50 -8.84
N LYS A 42 -4.58 5.64 -9.66
CA LYS A 42 -4.10 4.27 -9.86
C LYS A 42 -2.63 4.24 -10.29
N ILE A 43 -2.25 5.00 -11.32
CA ILE A 43 -0.88 5.04 -11.84
C ILE A 43 0.11 5.51 -10.77
N TRP A 44 -0.25 6.49 -9.94
CA TRP A 44 0.63 7.01 -8.90
C TRP A 44 0.82 6.03 -7.74
N LEU A 45 -0.24 5.35 -7.31
CA LEU A 45 -0.23 4.52 -6.09
C LEU A 45 0.05 3.04 -6.32
N GLU A 46 -0.10 2.54 -7.56
CA GLU A 46 0.19 1.14 -7.89
C GLU A 46 1.60 0.68 -7.49
N PRO A 47 2.67 1.49 -7.66
CA PRO A 47 3.99 1.15 -7.13
C PRO A 47 4.03 1.02 -5.60
N LEU A 48 3.26 1.83 -4.86
CA LEU A 48 3.19 1.76 -3.40
C LEU A 48 2.46 0.50 -2.94
N LEU A 49 1.44 0.07 -3.70
CA LEU A 49 0.74 -1.19 -3.44
C LEU A 49 1.69 -2.38 -3.52
N TYR A 50 2.52 -2.48 -4.57
CA TYR A 50 3.47 -3.58 -4.74
C TYR A 50 4.64 -3.57 -3.74
N ARG A 51 4.91 -2.42 -3.11
CA ARG A 51 5.89 -2.28 -2.02
C ARG A 51 5.29 -2.54 -0.64
N THR A 52 4.01 -2.92 -0.57
CA THR A 52 3.29 -3.18 0.67
C THR A 52 3.10 -4.68 0.87
N LEU A 53 3.68 -5.22 1.93
CA LEU A 53 3.57 -6.63 2.29
C LEU A 53 2.55 -6.77 3.42
N VAL A 54 1.49 -7.54 3.17
CA VAL A 54 0.40 -7.78 4.13
C VAL A 54 0.49 -9.20 4.66
N THR A 55 0.71 -9.33 5.97
CA THR A 55 0.69 -10.61 6.68
C THR A 55 -0.43 -10.62 7.72
N GLY A 56 -1.28 -11.65 7.68
CA GLY A 56 -2.37 -11.80 8.62
C GLY A 56 -3.53 -12.62 8.08
N SER A 57 -4.50 -12.91 8.95
CA SER A 57 -5.71 -13.65 8.60
C SER A 57 -6.85 -12.75 8.09
N GLU A 58 -6.76 -11.44 8.33
CA GLU A 58 -7.78 -10.49 7.85
C GLU A 58 -7.49 -10.10 6.41
N ALA A 59 -8.37 -10.52 5.50
CA ALA A 59 -8.34 -10.07 4.12
C ALA A 59 -8.64 -8.56 4.09
N ILE A 60 -7.66 -7.77 3.65
CA ILE A 60 -7.91 -6.38 3.27
C ILE A 60 -8.59 -6.42 1.90
N PRO A 61 -9.72 -5.73 1.68
CA PRO A 61 -10.35 -5.67 0.37
C PRO A 61 -9.33 -5.24 -0.70
N ALA A 62 -9.18 -6.07 -1.74
CA ALA A 62 -8.26 -5.91 -2.86
C ALA A 62 -6.74 -6.07 -2.56
N ILE A 63 -6.35 -6.51 -1.37
CA ILE A 63 -4.97 -6.97 -1.10
C ILE A 63 -5.01 -8.39 -0.53
N PRO A 64 -4.52 -9.41 -1.25
CA PRO A 64 -4.47 -10.75 -0.71
C PRO A 64 -3.53 -10.78 0.50
N ALA A 65 -4.07 -11.09 1.67
CA ALA A 65 -3.26 -11.37 2.84
C ALA A 65 -2.57 -12.73 2.63
N VAL A 66 -1.24 -12.75 2.65
CA VAL A 66 -0.48 -13.99 2.50
C VAL A 66 -0.09 -14.46 3.90
N PRO A 67 -0.34 -15.73 4.27
CA PRO A 67 0.13 -16.28 5.54
C PRO A 67 1.64 -16.07 5.68
N LEU A 68 2.06 -15.56 6.84
CA LEU A 68 3.47 -15.25 7.12
C LEU A 68 4.40 -16.43 6.82
N GLN A 69 4.01 -17.65 7.18
CA GLN A 69 4.79 -18.87 6.92
C GLN A 69 5.08 -19.03 5.42
N ARG A 70 4.10 -18.78 4.55
CA ARG A 70 4.33 -18.85 3.10
C ARG A 70 5.33 -17.81 2.60
N ILE A 71 5.39 -16.64 3.25
CA ILE A 71 6.37 -15.60 2.91
C ILE A 71 7.77 -16.03 3.35
N LEU A 72 7.90 -16.63 4.54
CA LEU A 72 9.19 -17.15 5.03
C LEU A 72 9.67 -18.36 4.24
N ASP A 73 8.75 -19.21 3.77
CA ASP A 73 9.06 -20.45 3.04
C ASP A 73 9.32 -20.22 1.55
N LEU A 74 9.12 -19.00 1.04
CA LEU A 74 9.39 -18.65 -0.36
C LEU A 74 10.91 -18.68 -0.61
N PRO A 75 11.41 -19.48 -1.58
CA PRO A 75 12.84 -19.58 -1.86
C PRO A 75 13.47 -18.24 -2.29
N ASP A 76 12.67 -17.36 -2.89
CA ASP A 76 13.05 -16.01 -3.31
C ASP A 76 12.54 -14.91 -2.36
N ALA A 77 12.14 -15.26 -1.13
CA ALA A 77 11.64 -14.30 -0.15
C ALA A 77 12.53 -13.05 -0.02
N PRO A 78 13.88 -13.15 0.12
CA PRO A 78 14.75 -11.98 0.27
C PRO A 78 14.67 -11.02 -0.92
N ARG A 79 14.44 -11.55 -2.12
CA ARG A 79 14.44 -10.79 -3.38
C ARG A 79 13.17 -9.93 -3.50
N PHE A 80 12.04 -10.48 -3.08
CA PHE A 80 10.76 -9.78 -3.03
C PHE A 80 10.70 -8.79 -1.85
N THR A 81 11.17 -9.21 -0.67
CA THR A 81 11.14 -8.40 0.55
C THR A 81 12.13 -7.23 0.50
N ALA A 82 13.22 -7.32 -0.26
CA ALA A 82 14.16 -6.22 -0.48
C ALA A 82 13.49 -4.96 -1.07
N HIS A 83 12.38 -5.10 -1.79
CA HIS A 83 11.65 -3.96 -2.36
C HIS A 83 10.44 -3.56 -1.53
N THR A 84 10.16 -4.25 -0.43
CA THR A 84 9.09 -3.91 0.49
C THR A 84 9.49 -2.70 1.33
N HIS A 85 8.61 -1.71 1.38
CA HIS A 85 8.78 -0.49 2.19
C HIS A 85 7.68 -0.35 3.25
N ASN A 86 6.54 -1.00 3.03
CA ASN A 86 5.44 -0.97 3.98
C ASN A 86 5.13 -2.39 4.43
N LEU A 87 5.04 -2.59 5.74
CA LEU A 87 4.70 -3.87 6.34
C LEU A 87 3.40 -3.72 7.13
N LEU A 88 2.35 -4.43 6.70
CA LEU A 88 1.08 -4.52 7.41
C LEU A 88 0.97 -5.89 8.06
N CYS A 89 1.13 -5.91 9.38
CA CYS A 89 1.05 -7.14 10.17
C CYS A 89 -0.15 -7.08 11.10
N HIS A 90 -0.96 -8.13 11.13
CA HIS A 90 -1.98 -8.32 12.16
C HIS A 90 -1.71 -9.63 12.90
N THR A 91 -1.82 -9.61 14.23
CA THR A 91 -1.69 -10.81 15.09
C THR A 91 -0.39 -11.60 14.88
N LEU A 92 0.76 -10.95 15.00
CA LEU A 92 2.08 -11.60 14.97
C LEU A 92 2.73 -11.67 16.34
N THR A 93 3.50 -12.73 16.58
CA THR A 93 4.38 -12.83 17.76
C THR A 93 5.66 -12.00 17.54
N GLN A 94 6.33 -11.62 18.64
CA GLN A 94 7.60 -10.88 18.56
C GLN A 94 8.67 -11.60 17.75
N GLU A 95 8.76 -12.94 17.86
CA GLU A 95 9.71 -13.74 17.10
C GLU A 95 9.44 -13.68 15.59
N GLN A 96 8.16 -13.71 15.19
CA GLN A 96 7.75 -13.59 13.79
C GLN A 96 8.05 -12.20 13.22
N ILE A 97 7.86 -11.15 14.02
CA ILE A 97 8.20 -9.77 13.64
C ILE A 97 9.70 -9.65 13.35
N LEU A 98 10.55 -10.19 14.23
CA LEU A 98 12.00 -10.14 14.05
C LEU A 98 12.45 -10.87 12.78
N LYS A 99 11.85 -12.02 12.47
CA LYS A 99 12.12 -12.77 11.22
C LYS A 99 11.74 -11.96 9.98
N ILE A 100 10.60 -11.25 10.01
CA ILE A 100 10.17 -10.40 8.91
C ILE A 100 11.09 -9.20 8.72
N ILE A 101 11.44 -8.49 9.80
CA ILE A 101 12.33 -7.33 9.74
C ILE A 101 13.71 -7.74 9.20
N ALA A 102 14.21 -8.92 9.59
CA ALA A 102 15.46 -9.45 9.03
C ALA A 102 15.39 -9.69 7.52
N LEU A 103 14.21 -9.99 6.97
CA LEU A 103 14.00 -10.19 5.53
C LEU A 103 13.70 -8.90 4.77
N CYS A 104 13.11 -7.89 5.42
CA CYS A 104 12.69 -6.64 4.81
C CYS A 104 13.57 -5.48 5.31
N PRO A 105 14.77 -5.28 4.74
CA PRO A 105 15.73 -4.30 5.25
C PRO A 105 15.32 -2.83 5.05
N ASN A 106 14.29 -2.58 4.24
CA ASN A 106 13.86 -1.24 3.82
C ASN A 106 12.48 -0.83 4.37
N VAL A 107 11.97 -1.58 5.36
CA VAL A 107 10.70 -1.33 6.07
C VAL A 107 10.92 -0.44 7.28
#